data_AF-A0A7C4DGV9-F1
#
_entry.id   AF-A0A7C4DGV9-F1
#
_cell.length_a   1.000
_cell.length_b   1.000
_cell.length_c   1.000
_cell.angle_alpha   90.00
_cell.angle_beta   90.00
_cell.angle_gamma   90.00
#
_symmetry.space_group_name_H-M   'P 1'
#
loop_
_entity.id
_entity.type
_entity.pdbx_description
1 polymer ?
#
loop_
_entity_poly.entity_id
_entity_poly.type
_entity_poly.pdbx_seq_one_letter_code
_entity_poly.pdbx_strand_id
1 'polypeptide(L)'
;KSLGGMIVGVYKAASTWFREDRPLWPDEVRESVVKYPWRIKIEPMKLGTASYERLVDRLSFVKNKGRAGAYLIGSPANFKKPIPEKDFKLIVESME
;
A
#
# COMPACT_ATOMS: atom_id res chain seq x y z
N LYS A 1 18.22 3.54 7.08
CA LYS A 1 17.50 4.40 6.10
C LYS A 1 16.02 4.38 6.48
N SER A 2 15.38 5.54 6.58
CA SER A 2 13.93 5.60 6.86
C SER A 2 13.16 5.20 5.59
N LEU A 3 12.17 4.32 5.72
CA LEU A 3 11.25 3.95 4.63
C LEU A 3 10.03 4.88 4.58
N GLY A 4 9.99 5.93 5.41
CA GLY A 4 8.90 6.91 5.40
C GLY A 4 8.77 7.58 4.03
N GLY A 5 7.55 7.59 3.47
CA GLY A 5 7.29 8.16 2.15
C GLY A 5 7.73 7.28 0.97
N MET A 6 8.16 6.04 1.22
CA MET A 6 8.54 5.09 0.16
C MET A 6 7.39 4.13 -0.15
N ILE A 7 7.23 3.79 -1.43
CA ILE A 7 6.52 2.59 -1.86
C ILE A 7 7.54 1.45 -1.78
N VAL A 8 7.24 0.40 -1.02
CA VAL A 8 8.23 -0.65 -0.63
C VAL A 8 7.97 -2.02 -1.22
N GLY A 9 6.91 -2.16 -2.02
CA GLY A 9 6.49 -3.46 -2.53
C GLY A 9 5.22 -3.36 -3.36
N VAL A 10 5.13 -4.21 -4.37
CA VAL A 10 3.93 -4.49 -5.13
C VAL A 10 3.64 -5.98 -5.01
N TYR A 11 2.38 -6.29 -4.71
CA TYR A 11 1.94 -7.64 -4.43
C TYR A 11 0.70 -7.99 -5.25
N LYS A 12 0.59 -9.25 -5.61
CA LYS A 12 -0.59 -9.84 -6.24
C LYS A 12 -1.48 -10.46 -5.17
N ALA A 13 -2.79 -10.21 -5.23
CA ALA A 13 -3.76 -10.94 -4.42
C ALA A 13 -3.83 -12.40 -4.89
N ALA A 14 -3.52 -13.34 -4.00
CA ALA A 14 -3.41 -14.77 -4.27
C ALA A 14 -4.55 -15.59 -3.66
N SER A 15 -5.49 -14.95 -2.95
CA SER A 15 -6.72 -15.59 -2.47
C SER A 15 -7.89 -14.61 -2.47
N THR A 16 -9.09 -15.15 -2.29
CA THR A 16 -10.25 -14.40 -1.83
C THR A 16 -10.10 -14.03 -0.34
N TRP A 17 -11.01 -13.19 0.15
CA TRP A 17 -11.09 -12.85 1.57
C TRP A 17 -11.33 -14.08 2.44
N PHE A 18 -10.60 -14.17 3.54
CA PHE A 18 -10.84 -15.13 4.61
C PHE A 18 -10.75 -14.44 5.97
N ARG A 19 -11.36 -15.07 6.97
CA ARG A 19 -11.30 -14.61 8.36
C ARG A 19 -10.23 -15.39 9.11
N GLU A 20 -9.42 -14.70 9.90
CA GLU A 20 -8.47 -15.31 10.83
C GLU A 20 -8.42 -14.56 12.15
N ASP A 21 -8.75 -15.27 13.23
CA ASP A 21 -8.84 -14.73 14.59
C ASP A 21 -7.54 -14.95 15.40
N ARG A 22 -6.40 -15.10 14.71
CA ARG A 22 -5.07 -15.14 15.34
C ARG A 22 -4.38 -13.77 15.23
N PRO A 23 -3.91 -13.16 16.34
CA PRO A 23 -3.10 -11.95 16.31
C PRO A 23 -1.88 -12.12 15.41
N LEU A 24 -1.66 -11.17 14.50
CA LEU A 24 -0.55 -11.19 13.56
C LEU A 24 0.27 -9.90 13.62
N TRP A 25 -0.41 -8.76 13.70
CA TRP A 25 0.27 -7.46 13.67
C TRP A 25 0.89 -7.13 15.04
N PRO A 26 2.01 -6.37 15.08
CA PRO A 26 2.70 -6.09 16.34
C PRO A 26 1.82 -5.46 17.42
N ASP A 27 0.84 -4.65 17.04
CA ASP A 27 -0.13 -4.05 17.95
C ASP A 27 -1.20 -5.04 18.40
N GLU A 28 -1.69 -5.93 17.52
CA GLU A 28 -2.58 -7.03 17.90
C GLU A 28 -1.92 -7.99 18.89
N VAL A 29 -0.64 -8.32 18.66
CA VAL A 29 0.13 -9.20 19.56
C VAL A 29 0.34 -8.55 20.92
N ARG A 30 0.74 -7.27 20.94
CA ARG A 30 0.95 -6.52 22.18
C ARG A 30 -0.34 -6.39 23.01
N GLU A 31 -1.48 -6.20 22.36
CA GLU A 31 -2.77 -5.96 23.01
C GLU A 31 -3.58 -7.25 23.20
N SER A 32 -3.14 -8.38 22.64
CA SER A 32 -3.88 -9.65 22.62
C SER A 32 -5.30 -9.53 22.05
N VAL A 33 -5.48 -8.64 21.07
CA VAL A 33 -6.77 -8.37 20.42
C VAL A 33 -6.59 -8.42 18.90
N VAL A 34 -7.46 -9.17 18.21
CA VAL A 34 -7.51 -9.18 16.75
C VAL A 34 -8.28 -7.97 16.26
N LYS A 35 -7.60 -7.07 15.56
CA LYS A 35 -8.15 -5.82 15.01
C LYS A 35 -8.46 -5.95 13.53
N TYR A 36 -7.72 -6.78 12.80
CA TYR A 36 -7.79 -6.95 11.35
C TYR A 36 -8.03 -8.42 10.97
N PRO A 37 -9.23 -8.98 11.26
CA PRO A 37 -9.51 -10.40 11.08
C PRO A 37 -9.74 -10.79 9.62
N TRP A 38 -10.19 -9.87 8.76
CA TRP A 38 -10.40 -10.13 7.33
C TRP A 38 -9.12 -9.91 6.55
N ARG A 39 -8.61 -10.97 5.91
CA ARG A 39 -7.30 -11.02 5.27
C ARG A 39 -7.39 -11.63 3.87
N ILE A 40 -6.37 -11.39 3.07
CA ILE A 40 -6.10 -12.08 1.80
C ILE A 40 -4.66 -12.60 1.82
N LYS A 41 -4.39 -13.67 1.08
CA LYS A 41 -3.02 -14.10 0.79
C LYS A 41 -2.48 -13.21 -0.32
N ILE A 42 -1.20 -12.87 -0.22
CA ILE A 42 -0.51 -12.06 -1.21
C ILE A 42 0.81 -12.71 -1.62
N GLU A 43 1.17 -12.54 -2.89
CA GLU A 43 2.45 -12.99 -3.45
C GLU A 43 3.25 -11.76 -3.90
N PRO A 44 4.57 -11.72 -3.62
CA PRO A 44 5.42 -10.61 -4.06
C PRO A 44 5.46 -10.60 -5.60
N MET A 45 5.11 -9.46 -6.19
CA MET A 45 5.21 -9.23 -7.63
C MET A 45 6.47 -8.44 -7.97
N LYS A 46 6.76 -7.40 -7.18
CA LYS A 46 7.99 -6.59 -7.27
C LYS A 46 8.33 -6.11 -5.86
N LEU A 47 9.52 -6.45 -5.39
CA LEU A 47 10.11 -5.89 -4.17
C LEU A 47 11.17 -4.87 -4.58
N GLY A 48 11.33 -3.84 -3.77
CA GLY A 48 12.19 -2.71 -4.08
C GLY A 48 11.62 -1.44 -3.46
N THR A 49 12.24 -0.30 -3.74
CA THR A 49 11.78 0.97 -3.21
C THR A 49 11.59 2.02 -4.31
N ALA A 50 10.52 2.79 -4.20
CA ALA A 50 10.24 3.95 -5.04
C ALA A 50 9.84 5.14 -4.16
N SER A 51 10.44 6.30 -4.39
CA SER A 51 10.11 7.52 -3.64
C SER A 51 8.76 8.07 -4.09
N TYR A 52 7.76 8.11 -3.20
CA TYR A 52 6.46 8.68 -3.53
C TYR A 52 6.60 10.16 -3.91
N GLU A 53 7.38 10.93 -3.15
CA GLU A 53 7.64 12.35 -3.39
C GLU A 53 8.13 12.62 -4.82
N ARG A 54 9.07 11.82 -5.32
CA ARG A 54 9.59 11.95 -6.70
C ARG A 54 8.57 11.55 -7.78
N LEU A 55 7.57 10.74 -7.42
CA LEU A 55 6.54 10.27 -8.35
C LEU A 55 5.27 11.13 -8.32
N VAL A 56 5.04 11.89 -7.24
CA VAL A 56 3.78 12.63 -6.99
C VAL A 56 3.32 13.40 -8.21
N ASP A 57 4.20 14.14 -8.89
CA ASP A 57 3.81 14.97 -10.03
C ASP A 57 3.37 14.15 -11.26
N ARG A 58 3.89 12.94 -11.41
CA ARG A 58 3.61 12.03 -12.54
C ARG A 58 2.41 11.12 -12.29
N LEU A 59 2.02 10.90 -11.03
CA LEU A 59 0.90 10.03 -10.66
C LEU A 59 -0.44 10.74 -10.89
N SER A 60 -1.26 10.21 -11.78
CA SER A 60 -2.54 10.81 -12.16
C SER A 60 -3.64 10.69 -11.09
N PHE A 61 -3.57 9.67 -10.23
CA PHE A 61 -4.50 9.52 -9.11
C PHE A 61 -4.34 10.64 -8.07
N VAL A 62 -3.14 11.22 -7.96
CA VAL A 62 -2.85 12.36 -7.07
C VAL A 62 -3.27 13.66 -7.76
N LYS A 63 -4.55 14.04 -7.60
CA LYS A 63 -5.10 15.23 -8.28
C LYS A 63 -4.62 16.54 -7.67
N ASN A 64 -4.49 16.59 -6.33
CA ASN A 64 -4.00 17.77 -5.62
C ASN A 64 -2.57 17.53 -5.11
N LYS A 65 -1.57 18.03 -5.85
CA LYS A 65 -0.14 17.86 -5.53
C LYS A 65 0.26 18.55 -4.22
N GLY A 66 -0.32 19.72 -3.92
CA GLY A 66 -0.11 20.43 -2.66
C GLY A 66 -0.65 19.71 -1.42
N ARG A 67 -1.45 18.65 -1.61
CA ARG A 67 -1.95 17.76 -0.55
C ARG A 67 -1.72 16.27 -0.88
N ALA A 68 -0.60 15.95 -1.52
CA ALA A 68 -0.30 14.58 -1.97
C ALA A 68 -0.35 13.54 -0.85
N GLY A 69 0.02 13.90 0.39
CA GLY A 69 -0.06 13.01 1.54
C GLY A 69 -1.48 12.52 1.86
N ALA A 70 -2.52 13.31 1.55
CA ALA A 70 -3.91 12.92 1.79
C ALA A 70 -4.32 11.65 1.02
N TYR A 71 -3.66 11.36 -0.11
CA TYR A 71 -3.91 10.17 -0.91
C TYR A 71 -3.29 8.89 -0.32
N LEU A 72 -2.41 9.01 0.68
CA LEU A 72 -1.79 7.87 1.37
C LEU A 72 -2.46 7.55 2.72
N ILE A 73 -3.44 8.36 3.15
CA ILE A 73 -4.08 8.20 4.45
C ILE A 73 -5.17 7.12 4.39
N GLY A 74 -5.21 6.30 5.44
CA GLY A 74 -6.24 5.29 5.66
C GLY A 74 -5.93 3.95 4.98
N SER A 75 -6.85 3.00 5.13
CA SER A 75 -6.75 1.68 4.52
C SER A 75 -8.14 1.23 4.08
N PRO A 76 -8.39 1.00 2.78
CA PRO A 76 -7.49 1.28 1.66
C PRO A 76 -7.28 2.79 1.46
N ALA A 77 -6.05 3.18 1.14
CA ALA A 77 -5.67 4.56 0.83
C ALA A 77 -6.33 5.04 -0.49
N ASN A 78 -5.94 6.22 -0.99
CA ASN A 78 -6.49 6.83 -2.20
C ASN A 78 -8.04 6.97 -2.16
N PHE A 79 -8.59 7.33 -1.00
CA PHE A 79 -10.03 7.49 -0.81
C PHE A 79 -10.84 6.26 -1.22
N LYS A 80 -10.28 5.06 -1.03
CA LYS A 80 -10.88 3.78 -1.43
C LYS A 80 -11.09 3.63 -2.95
N LYS A 81 -10.38 4.42 -3.76
CA LYS A 81 -10.43 4.35 -5.23
C LYS A 81 -9.27 3.50 -5.76
N PRO A 82 -9.49 2.75 -6.86
CA PRO A 82 -8.41 2.05 -7.53
C PRO A 82 -7.38 3.02 -8.09
N ILE A 83 -6.14 2.53 -8.21
CA ILE A 83 -5.07 3.24 -8.92
C ILE A 83 -5.22 2.94 -10.43
N PRO A 84 -5.16 3.95 -11.32
CA PRO A 84 -5.15 3.72 -12.76
C PRO A 84 -3.99 2.84 -13.21
N GLU A 85 -4.19 2.00 -14.22
CA GLU A 85 -3.16 1.07 -14.71
C GLU A 85 -1.85 1.78 -15.11
N LYS A 86 -1.94 2.96 -15.73
CA LYS A 86 -0.76 3.78 -16.10
C LYS A 86 0.07 4.21 -14.88
N ASP A 87 -0.58 4.52 -13.76
CA ASP A 87 0.09 4.94 -12.53
C ASP A 87 0.72 3.73 -11.84
N PHE A 88 0.05 2.58 -11.90
CA PHE A 88 0.60 1.30 -11.44
C PHE A 88 1.87 0.93 -12.19
N LYS A 89 1.86 0.98 -13.53
CA LYS A 89 3.04 0.71 -14.37
C LYS A 89 4.20 1.64 -14.00
N LEU A 90 3.92 2.94 -13.90
CA LEU A 90 4.90 3.94 -13.48
C LEU A 90 5.54 3.60 -12.12
N ILE A 91 4.74 3.19 -11.13
CA ILE A 91 5.25 2.80 -9.82
C ILE A 91 6.19 1.60 -9.96
N VAL A 92 5.75 0.52 -10.62
CA VAL A 92 6.54 -0.72 -10.79
C VAL A 92 7.86 -0.46 -11.51
N GLU A 93 7.85 0.35 -12.57
CA GLU A 93 9.05 0.73 -13.34
C GLU A 93 10.02 1.59 -12.53
N SER A 94 9.53 2.32 -11.53
CA SER A 94 10.34 3.21 -10.68
C SER A 94 10.91 2.51 -9.44
N MET A 95 10.65 1.21 -9.25
CA MET A 95 11.15 0.45 -8.10
C MET A 95 12.54 -0.12 -8.37
N GLU A 96 13.49 0.28 -7.53
CA GLU A 96 14.88 -0.21 -7.47
C GLU A 96 15.09 -1.27 -6.38
#